data_AF-A0A1H8FWB3-F1
#
_entry.id   AF-A0A1H8FWB3-F1
#
_cell.length_a   1.000
_cell.length_b   1.000
_cell.length_c   1.000
_cell.angle_alpha   90.00
_cell.angle_beta   90.00
_cell.angle_gamma   90.00
#
_symmetry.space_group_name_H-M   'P 1'
#
loop_
_entity.id
_entity.type
_entity.pdbx_description
1 polymer ?
#
loop_
_entity_poly.entity_id
_entity_poly.type
_entity_poly.pdbx_seq_one_letter_code
_entity_poly.pdbx_strand_id
1 'polypeptide(L)'
;MRLETAGQRLKDYVLSADDGTLMRHAFHALLAAAAVFVVIDWHEISSASPDIPAFDPMMPNAPPVLPPALTEGKPQGAPVEVKTDPALLKKAIRFDLQPGGVLLAQGTIEVGAATRFQTEIETRGEYVKTVSLDSPGGSVGDALAISKLIRERKIATSVAGGALCVSSCPIVMAGGVVRTADKDAVLGVHQVFNGTKEKLSPELAMSEAQRTTADVTRHLDEMGIKPGLWIHAMETPPDRLYYLSPDEMKEFALVAPPAAVAKKAK
;
A
#
# COMPACT_ATOMS: atom_id res chain seq x y z
N MET A 1 -42.04 -44.76 23.34
CA MET A 1 -42.63 -44.43 24.67
C MET A 1 -42.55 -42.95 25.11
N ARG A 2 -41.40 -42.24 25.14
CA ARG A 2 -41.36 -40.83 25.62
C ARG A 2 -41.83 -39.76 24.60
N LEU A 3 -41.72 -40.03 23.30
CA LEU A 3 -42.15 -39.11 22.24
C LEU A 3 -43.66 -39.21 21.95
N GLU A 4 -44.23 -40.41 22.04
CA GLU A 4 -45.67 -40.66 21.83
C GLU A 4 -46.54 -39.92 22.86
N THR A 5 -46.05 -39.81 24.10
CA THR A 5 -46.75 -39.13 25.22
C THR A 5 -46.73 -37.61 25.11
N ALA A 6 -45.71 -37.02 24.47
CA ALA A 6 -45.66 -35.56 24.24
C ALA A 6 -46.60 -35.13 23.10
N GLY A 7 -46.67 -35.93 22.02
CA GLY A 7 -47.57 -35.67 20.89
C GLY A 7 -49.05 -35.75 21.28
N GLN A 8 -49.43 -36.70 22.14
CA GLN A 8 -50.80 -36.80 22.65
C GLN A 8 -51.20 -35.61 23.55
N ARG A 9 -50.31 -35.17 24.45
CA ARG A 9 -50.56 -34.00 25.31
C ARG A 9 -50.69 -32.69 24.53
N LEU A 10 -49.88 -32.53 23.48
CA LEU A 10 -49.99 -31.37 22.59
C LEU A 10 -51.31 -31.37 21.83
N LYS A 11 -51.76 -32.55 21.37
CA LYS A 11 -53.02 -32.73 20.66
C LYS A 11 -54.22 -32.39 21.56
N ASP A 12 -54.23 -32.88 22.81
CA ASP A 12 -55.31 -32.60 23.76
C ASP A 12 -55.36 -31.12 24.16
N TYR A 13 -54.20 -30.47 24.31
CA TYR A 13 -54.12 -29.04 24.58
C TYR A 13 -54.69 -28.20 23.42
N VAL A 14 -54.28 -28.48 22.17
CA VAL A 14 -54.77 -27.78 20.98
C VAL A 14 -56.28 -27.95 20.78
N LEU A 15 -56.84 -29.11 21.14
CA LEU A 15 -58.28 -29.37 21.06
C LEU A 15 -59.11 -28.70 22.17
N SER A 16 -58.46 -28.28 23.27
CA SER A 16 -59.10 -27.68 24.45
C SER A 16 -58.90 -26.17 24.61
N ALA A 17 -57.99 -25.57 23.84
CA ALA A 17 -57.63 -24.17 23.96
C ALA A 17 -58.60 -23.27 23.18
N ASP A 18 -59.05 -22.18 23.81
CA ASP A 18 -59.85 -21.13 23.17
C ASP A 18 -59.06 -20.44 22.04
N ASP A 19 -59.74 -20.05 20.96
CA ASP A 19 -59.16 -19.51 19.73
C ASP A 19 -58.23 -18.31 20.01
N GLY A 20 -58.61 -17.45 20.97
CA GLY A 20 -57.80 -16.30 21.38
C GLY A 20 -56.47 -16.70 22.05
N THR A 21 -56.46 -17.82 22.77
CA THR A 21 -55.25 -18.37 23.41
C THR A 21 -54.36 -19.03 22.35
N LEU A 22 -54.95 -19.76 21.41
CA LEU A 22 -54.23 -20.38 20.29
C LEU A 22 -53.53 -19.33 19.41
N MET A 23 -54.23 -18.23 19.11
CA MET A 23 -53.68 -17.12 18.33
C MET A 23 -52.54 -16.39 19.06
N ARG A 24 -52.62 -16.22 20.38
CA ARG A 24 -51.52 -15.67 21.19
C ARG A 24 -50.29 -16.57 21.17
N HIS A 25 -50.47 -17.88 21.31
CA HIS A 25 -49.34 -18.82 21.22
C HIS A 25 -48.71 -18.83 19.82
N ALA A 26 -49.52 -18.78 18.77
CA ALA A 26 -49.02 -18.64 17.40
C ALA A 26 -48.22 -17.34 17.20
N PHE A 27 -48.72 -16.21 17.73
CA PHE A 27 -48.03 -14.93 17.68
C PHE A 27 -46.70 -14.95 18.46
N HIS A 28 -46.68 -15.51 19.68
CA HIS A 28 -45.46 -15.64 20.46
C HIS A 28 -44.44 -16.58 19.80
N ALA A 29 -44.89 -17.65 19.15
CA ALA A 29 -44.02 -18.55 18.40
C ALA A 29 -43.39 -17.84 17.19
N LEU A 30 -44.16 -17.03 16.46
CA LEU A 30 -43.65 -16.22 15.35
C LEU A 30 -42.65 -15.16 15.84
N LEU A 31 -42.93 -14.49 16.96
CA LEU A 31 -42.00 -13.53 17.58
C LEU A 31 -40.70 -14.20 18.01
N ALA A 32 -40.77 -15.37 18.64
CA ALA A 32 -39.60 -16.12 19.05
C ALA A 32 -38.76 -16.58 17.84
N ALA A 33 -39.41 -17.07 16.79
CA ALA A 33 -38.73 -17.42 15.55
C ALA A 33 -38.05 -16.19 14.91
N ALA A 34 -38.73 -15.05 14.83
CA ALA A 34 -38.15 -13.81 14.31
C ALA A 34 -36.95 -13.35 15.14
N ALA A 35 -37.02 -13.42 16.47
CA ALA A 35 -35.90 -13.09 17.34
C ALA A 35 -34.70 -14.03 17.13
N VAL A 36 -34.95 -15.33 16.93
CA VAL A 36 -33.91 -16.31 16.59
C VAL A 36 -33.27 -15.98 15.24
N PHE A 37 -34.07 -15.67 14.21
CA PHE A 37 -33.54 -15.24 12.91
C PHE A 37 -32.70 -13.97 13.04
N VAL A 38 -33.15 -12.95 13.77
CA VAL A 38 -32.36 -11.74 14.01
C VAL A 38 -31.04 -12.04 14.72
N VAL A 39 -31.02 -12.98 15.67
CA VAL A 39 -29.78 -13.38 16.35
C VAL A 39 -28.86 -14.18 15.42
N ILE A 40 -29.41 -15.09 14.60
CA ILE A 40 -28.65 -15.83 13.60
C ILE A 40 -28.07 -14.85 12.57
N ASP A 41 -28.89 -13.97 12.00
CA ASP A 41 -28.47 -12.96 11.05
C ASP A 41 -27.45 -12.00 11.67
N TRP A 42 -27.62 -11.60 12.94
CA TRP A 42 -26.63 -10.79 13.64
C TRP A 42 -25.32 -11.56 13.86
N HIS A 43 -25.39 -12.84 14.22
CA HIS A 43 -24.22 -13.68 14.39
C HIS A 43 -23.52 -13.92 13.04
N GLU A 44 -24.28 -14.12 11.97
CA GLU A 44 -23.81 -14.27 10.60
C GLU A 44 -23.22 -12.97 10.09
N ILE A 45 -23.82 -11.79 10.31
CA ILE A 45 -23.24 -10.48 9.95
C ILE A 45 -22.00 -10.16 10.78
N SER A 46 -21.95 -10.58 12.04
CA SER A 46 -20.79 -10.36 12.92
C SER A 46 -19.67 -11.39 12.76
N SER A 47 -19.98 -12.59 12.21
CA SER A 47 -19.01 -13.65 11.91
C SER A 47 -18.66 -13.76 10.44
N ALA A 48 -19.49 -13.23 9.55
CA ALA A 48 -19.13 -12.85 8.21
C ALA A 48 -18.04 -11.81 8.38
N SER A 49 -16.81 -12.29 8.31
CA SER A 49 -15.79 -11.50 7.67
C SER A 49 -16.42 -11.13 6.34
N PRO A 50 -16.73 -9.85 6.06
CA PRO A 50 -17.04 -9.48 4.69
C PRO A 50 -15.88 -10.02 3.84
N ASP A 51 -16.07 -10.26 2.55
CA ASP A 51 -14.93 -10.42 1.65
C ASP A 51 -14.09 -9.14 1.79
N ILE A 52 -13.20 -9.11 2.78
CA ILE A 52 -12.26 -8.04 3.02
C ILE A 52 -11.32 -8.24 1.83
N PRO A 53 -11.27 -7.31 0.86
CA PRO A 53 -10.21 -7.37 -0.12
C PRO A 53 -8.91 -7.60 0.65
N ALA A 54 -8.02 -8.45 0.13
CA ALA A 54 -6.76 -8.81 0.80
C ALA A 54 -5.95 -7.59 1.28
N PHE A 55 -6.34 -6.41 0.78
CA PHE A 55 -5.95 -5.10 1.22
C PHE A 55 -7.18 -4.21 1.55
N ASP A 56 -7.40 -3.86 2.83
CA ASP A 56 -8.32 -2.79 3.24
C ASP A 56 -7.51 -1.49 3.39
N PRO A 57 -7.79 -0.41 2.62
CA PRO A 57 -7.08 0.87 2.71
C PRO A 57 -7.27 1.60 4.05
N MET A 58 -8.11 1.09 4.94
CA MET A 58 -8.26 1.52 6.33
C MET A 58 -7.51 0.61 7.32
N MET A 59 -6.73 -0.37 6.85
CA MET A 59 -5.94 -1.26 7.70
C MET A 59 -4.57 -0.64 8.03
N PRO A 60 -4.35 -0.26 9.29
CA PRO A 60 -3.14 0.44 9.74
C PRO A 60 -1.82 -0.33 9.65
N ASN A 61 -1.89 -1.65 9.44
CA ASN A 61 -0.75 -2.55 9.53
C ASN A 61 -0.61 -3.43 8.28
N ALA A 62 -1.13 -2.97 7.13
CA ALA A 62 -0.99 -3.73 5.90
C ALA A 62 0.51 -3.89 5.57
N PRO A 63 1.00 -5.14 5.39
CA PRO A 63 2.40 -5.37 5.03
C PRO A 63 2.70 -4.74 3.66
N PRO A 64 3.96 -4.34 3.40
CA PRO A 64 4.33 -3.80 2.10
C PRO A 64 4.00 -4.82 1.00
N VAL A 65 3.43 -4.33 -0.11
CA VAL A 65 3.11 -5.15 -1.26
C VAL A 65 4.41 -5.54 -1.95
N LEU A 66 4.73 -6.84 -1.90
CA LEU A 66 5.93 -7.42 -2.50
C LEU A 66 5.54 -8.31 -3.69
N PRO A 67 6.41 -8.43 -4.71
CA PRO A 67 6.21 -9.39 -5.77
C PRO A 67 6.15 -10.85 -5.26
N PRO A 68 5.36 -11.74 -5.89
CA PRO A 68 4.35 -11.43 -6.91
C PRO A 68 3.08 -10.88 -6.26
N ALA A 69 2.67 -9.66 -6.63
CA ALA A 69 1.41 -9.08 -6.21
C ALA A 69 0.34 -9.36 -7.26
N LEU A 70 -0.47 -10.41 -7.06
CA LEU A 70 -1.62 -10.73 -7.93
C LEU A 70 -2.83 -11.01 -7.06
N THR A 71 -3.94 -10.31 -7.28
CA THR A 71 -5.23 -10.64 -6.64
C THR A 71 -6.26 -11.26 -7.58
N GLU A 72 -6.23 -11.00 -8.90
CA GLU A 72 -6.89 -11.83 -9.93
C GLU A 72 -6.63 -11.22 -11.33
N GLY A 73 -5.76 -11.83 -12.14
CA GLY A 73 -5.49 -11.36 -13.51
C GLY A 73 -4.24 -11.99 -14.13
N LYS A 74 -4.37 -12.56 -15.33
CA LYS A 74 -3.25 -12.95 -16.19
C LYS A 74 -2.58 -11.68 -16.77
N PRO A 75 -1.25 -11.69 -16.96
CA PRO A 75 -0.20 -11.27 -16.02
C PRO A 75 0.07 -9.75 -16.08
N GLN A 76 0.70 -9.15 -15.07
CA GLN A 76 2.16 -9.03 -15.00
C GLN A 76 2.67 -9.24 -13.57
N GLY A 77 3.29 -10.41 -13.32
CA GLY A 77 4.26 -10.51 -12.22
C GLY A 77 5.46 -9.59 -12.51
N ALA A 78 6.35 -9.40 -11.53
CA ALA A 78 7.57 -8.63 -11.77
C ALA A 78 8.27 -9.16 -13.03
N PRO A 79 8.70 -8.28 -13.96
CA PRO A 79 9.25 -8.69 -15.24
C PRO A 79 10.53 -9.53 -15.08
N VAL A 80 11.19 -9.40 -13.93
CA VAL A 80 12.34 -10.19 -13.51
C VAL A 80 12.21 -10.55 -12.03
N GLU A 81 12.82 -11.65 -11.62
CA GLU A 81 12.93 -12.07 -10.23
C GLU A 81 13.69 -11.02 -9.40
N VAL A 82 13.07 -10.56 -8.31
CA VAL A 82 13.73 -9.75 -7.30
C VAL A 82 14.69 -10.65 -6.52
N LYS A 83 15.98 -10.28 -6.51
CA LYS A 83 17.04 -11.07 -5.87
C LYS A 83 17.17 -10.75 -4.38
N THR A 84 16.64 -9.61 -3.94
CA THR A 84 16.68 -9.20 -2.54
C THR A 84 15.74 -10.07 -1.70
N ASP A 85 16.24 -10.56 -0.56
CA ASP A 85 15.46 -11.33 0.39
C ASP A 85 14.23 -10.51 0.87
N PRO A 86 12.99 -11.02 0.68
CA PRO A 86 11.77 -10.38 1.16
C PRO A 86 11.78 -10.05 2.66
N ALA A 87 12.50 -10.84 3.48
CA ALA A 87 12.63 -10.56 4.91
C ALA A 87 13.48 -9.31 5.20
N LEU A 88 14.40 -8.94 4.31
CA LEU A 88 15.14 -7.68 4.39
C LEU A 88 14.27 -6.50 3.96
N LEU A 89 13.50 -6.66 2.87
CA LEU A 89 12.62 -5.61 2.36
C LEU A 89 11.54 -5.19 3.38
N LYS A 90 11.08 -6.13 4.23
CA LYS A 90 10.11 -5.86 5.32
C LYS A 90 10.69 -5.13 6.53
N LYS A 91 12.01 -5.05 6.68
CA LYS A 91 12.65 -4.34 7.81
C LYS A 91 12.69 -2.84 7.52
N ALA A 92 12.85 -2.05 8.58
CA ALA A 92 13.11 -0.62 8.49
C ALA A 92 14.27 -0.32 7.54
N ILE A 93 14.14 0.74 6.73
CA ILE A 93 15.14 1.10 5.74
C ILE A 93 16.46 1.46 6.43
N ARG A 94 17.55 0.87 5.94
CA ARG A 94 18.93 1.11 6.36
C ARG A 94 19.68 1.83 5.25
N PHE A 95 20.63 2.67 5.65
CA PHE A 95 21.48 3.46 4.77
C PHE A 95 22.95 3.06 5.00
N ASP A 96 23.45 2.18 4.15
CA ASP A 96 24.80 1.62 4.28
C ASP A 96 25.71 2.24 3.21
N LEU A 97 26.69 3.06 3.63
CA LEU A 97 27.67 3.66 2.71
C LEU A 97 28.68 2.59 2.24
N GLN A 98 28.66 2.31 0.95
CA GLN A 98 29.51 1.33 0.28
C GLN A 98 30.66 2.02 -0.47
N PRO A 99 31.70 1.26 -0.89
CA PRO A 99 32.77 1.77 -1.74
C PRO A 99 32.25 2.48 -3.00
N GLY A 100 33.02 3.44 -3.50
CA GLY A 100 32.64 4.22 -4.69
C GLY A 100 31.65 5.35 -4.42
N GLY A 101 31.24 5.58 -3.16
CA GLY A 101 30.31 6.64 -2.78
C GLY A 101 28.84 6.27 -3.03
N VAL A 102 28.52 4.97 -2.98
CA VAL A 102 27.17 4.46 -3.14
C VAL A 102 26.56 4.29 -1.75
N LEU A 103 25.49 5.02 -1.46
CA LEU A 103 24.69 4.84 -0.26
C LEU A 103 23.56 3.86 -0.58
N LEU A 104 23.66 2.61 -0.12
CA LEU A 104 22.61 1.62 -0.30
C LEU A 104 21.47 1.91 0.67
N ALA A 105 20.30 2.21 0.14
CA ALA A 105 19.05 2.44 0.86
C ALA A 105 18.14 1.21 0.70
N GLN A 106 18.16 0.30 1.68
CA GLN A 106 17.50 -1.01 1.60
C GLN A 106 16.50 -1.24 2.74
N GLY A 107 15.25 -1.60 2.40
CA GLY A 107 14.16 -1.87 3.35
C GLY A 107 12.94 -0.96 3.17
N THR A 108 11.94 -1.13 4.04
CA THR A 108 10.69 -0.35 4.09
C THR A 108 10.99 1.08 4.51
N ILE A 109 10.46 2.07 3.78
CA ILE A 109 10.52 3.48 4.17
C ILE A 109 9.49 3.71 5.27
N GLU A 110 9.82 3.46 6.53
CA GLU A 110 8.90 3.71 7.63
C GLU A 110 8.96 5.15 8.14
N VAL A 111 8.03 5.52 9.02
CA VAL A 111 8.01 6.84 9.65
C VAL A 111 9.32 7.09 10.41
N GLY A 112 10.01 8.19 10.08
CA GLY A 112 11.30 8.56 10.64
C GLY A 112 12.51 8.14 9.79
N ALA A 113 12.28 7.46 8.66
CA ALA A 113 13.33 7.16 7.68
C ALA A 113 14.00 8.44 7.16
N ALA A 114 13.25 9.53 6.95
CA ALA A 114 13.80 10.79 6.47
C ALA A 114 14.79 11.41 7.46
N THR A 115 14.48 11.37 8.76
CA THR A 115 15.38 11.85 9.81
C THR A 115 16.68 11.05 9.82
N ARG A 116 16.60 9.71 9.71
CA ARG A 116 17.81 8.88 9.66
C ARG A 116 18.63 9.13 8.40
N PHE A 117 17.98 9.28 7.24
CA PHE A 117 18.66 9.64 6.01
C PHE A 117 19.37 10.99 6.14
N GLN A 118 18.70 11.99 6.72
CA GLN A 118 19.30 13.29 6.99
C GLN A 118 20.55 13.17 7.87
N THR A 119 20.48 12.42 8.98
CA THR A 119 21.64 12.19 9.85
C THR A 119 22.82 11.55 9.10
N GLU A 120 22.57 10.57 8.23
CA GLU A 120 23.63 9.95 7.42
C GLU A 120 24.25 10.93 6.41
N ILE A 121 23.44 11.76 5.76
CA ILE A 121 23.90 12.80 4.84
C ILE A 121 24.68 13.90 5.57
N GLU A 122 24.27 14.28 6.78
CA GLU A 122 25.02 15.25 7.60
C GLU A 122 26.36 14.67 8.07
N THR A 123 26.39 13.38 8.39
CA THR A 123 27.60 12.72 8.90
C THR A 123 28.60 12.39 7.79
N ARG A 124 28.12 11.96 6.62
CA ARG A 124 28.96 11.34 5.57
C ARG A 124 28.61 11.78 4.14
N GLY A 125 27.70 12.73 3.98
CA GLY A 125 27.14 13.12 2.68
C GLY A 125 28.17 13.64 1.67
N GLU A 126 29.32 14.13 2.12
CA GLU A 126 30.42 14.53 1.24
C GLU A 126 30.98 13.38 0.39
N TYR A 127 30.84 12.14 0.86
CA TYR A 127 31.27 10.93 0.14
C TYR A 127 30.15 10.30 -0.69
N VAL A 128 28.90 10.73 -0.49
CA VAL A 128 27.72 10.14 -1.16
C VAL A 128 27.55 10.75 -2.54
N LYS A 129 27.77 9.93 -3.57
CA LYS A 129 27.58 10.29 -4.98
C LYS A 129 26.24 9.80 -5.51
N THR A 130 25.83 8.61 -5.07
CA THR A 130 24.62 7.93 -5.55
C THR A 130 23.90 7.26 -4.40
N VAL A 131 22.58 7.40 -4.33
CA VAL A 131 21.72 6.54 -3.52
C VAL A 131 21.25 5.37 -4.37
N SER A 132 21.65 4.15 -4.00
CA SER A 132 21.13 2.91 -4.61
C SER A 132 19.91 2.45 -3.85
N LEU A 133 18.75 2.39 -4.51
CA LEU A 133 17.46 2.10 -3.90
C LEU A 133 17.10 0.63 -4.05
N ASP A 134 16.70 0.02 -2.93
CA ASP A 134 16.18 -1.35 -2.86
C ASP A 134 15.09 -1.44 -1.78
N SER A 135 13.90 -0.94 -2.11
CA SER A 135 12.82 -0.67 -1.18
C SER A 135 11.44 -1.02 -1.74
N PRO A 136 10.55 -1.60 -0.92
CA PRO A 136 9.16 -1.78 -1.29
C PRO A 136 8.32 -0.50 -1.08
N GLY A 137 8.93 0.62 -0.73
CA GLY A 137 8.24 1.85 -0.35
C GLY A 137 7.80 1.84 1.11
N GLY A 138 6.71 2.57 1.41
CA GLY A 138 6.24 2.86 2.77
C GLY A 138 5.74 4.31 2.87
N SER A 139 6.04 4.99 3.98
CA SER A 139 5.70 6.38 4.29
C SER A 139 5.97 7.33 3.11
N VAL A 140 4.90 7.89 2.55
CA VAL A 140 4.97 8.87 1.46
C VAL A 140 5.63 10.17 1.93
N GLY A 141 5.33 10.61 3.16
CA GLY A 141 5.93 11.81 3.75
C GLY A 141 7.45 11.70 3.86
N ASP A 142 7.96 10.57 4.36
CA ASP A 142 9.40 10.33 4.44
C ASP A 142 10.03 10.21 3.05
N ALA A 143 9.37 9.54 2.10
CA ALA A 143 9.85 9.43 0.72
C ALA A 143 10.00 10.81 0.05
N LEU A 144 9.02 11.71 0.23
CA LEU A 144 9.07 13.09 -0.25
C LEU A 144 10.24 13.86 0.38
N ALA A 145 10.41 13.77 1.69
CA ALA A 145 11.48 14.46 2.41
C ALA A 145 12.87 13.96 1.99
N ILE A 146 13.06 12.65 1.88
CA ILE A 146 14.31 12.04 1.39
C ILE A 146 14.57 12.51 -0.05
N SER A 147 13.57 12.48 -0.92
CA SER A 147 13.71 12.92 -2.31
C SER A 147 14.14 14.39 -2.42
N LYS A 148 13.57 15.28 -1.60
CA LYS A 148 13.96 16.70 -1.59
C LYS A 148 15.41 16.87 -1.16
N LEU A 149 15.82 16.18 -0.09
CA LEU A 149 17.20 16.24 0.38
C LEU A 149 18.20 15.68 -0.65
N ILE A 150 17.87 14.59 -1.36
CA ILE A 150 18.68 14.08 -2.48
C ILE A 150 18.86 15.15 -3.56
N ARG A 151 17.77 15.83 -3.95
CA ARG A 151 17.80 16.90 -4.96
C ARG A 151 18.68 18.07 -4.51
N GLU A 152 18.50 18.55 -3.29
CA GLU A 152 19.25 19.66 -2.70
C GLU A 152 20.76 19.37 -2.65
N ARG A 153 21.12 18.13 -2.30
CA ARG A 153 22.51 17.68 -2.24
C ARG A 153 23.10 17.29 -3.59
N LYS A 154 22.31 17.35 -4.67
CA LYS A 154 22.72 16.99 -6.03
C LYS A 154 23.26 15.56 -6.13
N ILE A 155 22.63 14.63 -5.42
CA ILE A 155 23.00 13.22 -5.38
C ILE A 155 22.29 12.48 -6.52
N ALA A 156 22.94 11.49 -7.14
CA ALA A 156 22.32 10.62 -8.13
C ALA A 156 21.46 9.54 -7.45
N THR A 157 20.49 8.98 -8.16
CA THR A 157 19.72 7.83 -7.70
C THR A 157 19.83 6.69 -8.70
N SER A 158 19.87 5.46 -8.19
CA SER A 158 19.97 4.26 -9.01
C SER A 158 19.15 3.11 -8.44
N VAL A 159 18.70 2.20 -9.30
CA VAL A 159 18.16 0.90 -8.90
C VAL A 159 18.98 -0.17 -9.62
N ALA A 160 19.64 -1.03 -8.84
CA ALA A 160 20.51 -2.08 -9.37
C ALA A 160 19.70 -3.25 -9.96
N GLY A 161 20.33 -4.04 -10.83
CA GLY A 161 19.69 -5.22 -11.43
C GLY A 161 19.31 -6.25 -10.37
N GLY A 162 18.05 -6.67 -10.35
CA GLY A 162 17.48 -7.57 -9.33
C GLY A 162 17.08 -6.88 -8.01
N ALA A 163 17.29 -5.56 -7.87
CA ALA A 163 16.74 -4.77 -6.77
C ALA A 163 15.29 -4.33 -7.08
N LEU A 164 14.56 -3.99 -6.02
CA LEU A 164 13.17 -3.56 -6.09
C LEU A 164 13.04 -2.08 -5.72
N CYS A 165 12.28 -1.30 -6.47
CA CYS A 165 11.87 0.05 -6.06
C CYS A 165 10.41 0.28 -6.43
N VAL A 166 9.50 0.03 -5.48
CA VAL A 166 8.05 0.13 -5.71
C VAL A 166 7.34 1.06 -4.74
N SER A 167 6.07 1.38 -5.06
CA SER A 167 5.20 2.22 -4.22
C SER A 167 5.72 3.65 -4.05
N SER A 168 6.14 4.05 -2.85
CA SER A 168 6.75 5.36 -2.59
C SER A 168 8.25 5.42 -2.90
N CYS A 169 8.93 4.29 -3.19
CA CYS A 169 10.34 4.31 -3.55
C CYS A 169 10.65 5.12 -4.84
N PRO A 170 9.87 5.03 -5.93
CA PRO A 170 10.04 5.90 -7.10
C PRO A 170 9.97 7.41 -6.79
N ILE A 171 9.27 7.83 -5.72
CA ILE A 171 9.28 9.23 -5.27
C ILE A 171 10.68 9.61 -4.79
N VAL A 172 11.36 8.75 -4.02
CA VAL A 172 12.76 8.94 -3.60
C VAL A 172 13.67 9.02 -4.82
N MET A 173 13.48 8.10 -5.78
CA MET A 173 14.27 8.06 -7.01
C MET A 173 14.17 9.36 -7.81
N ALA A 174 12.98 9.98 -7.86
CA ALA A 174 12.74 11.23 -8.58
C ALA A 174 13.65 12.38 -8.13
N GLY A 175 14.12 12.37 -6.88
CA GLY A 175 15.04 13.37 -6.32
C GLY A 175 16.41 13.43 -6.99
N GLY A 176 16.83 12.35 -7.65
CA GLY A 176 18.17 12.25 -8.25
C GLY A 176 18.44 13.29 -9.35
N VAL A 177 19.63 13.88 -9.35
CA VAL A 177 20.10 14.74 -10.48
C VAL A 177 20.52 13.94 -11.72
N VAL A 178 20.87 12.67 -11.49
CA VAL A 178 21.00 11.61 -12.49
C VAL A 178 20.18 10.45 -11.95
N ARG A 179 19.36 9.82 -12.79
CA ARG A 179 18.47 8.73 -12.37
C ARG A 179 18.67 7.55 -13.28
N THR A 180 19.16 6.43 -12.76
CA THR A 180 19.45 5.22 -13.54
C THR A 180 18.71 4.00 -13.01
N ALA A 181 18.39 3.07 -13.91
CA ALA A 181 17.90 1.74 -13.55
C ALA A 181 18.68 0.75 -14.41
N ASP A 182 19.33 -0.22 -13.77
CA ASP A 182 20.08 -1.24 -14.47
C ASP A 182 19.15 -2.20 -15.21
N LYS A 183 19.72 -3.01 -16.12
CA LYS A 183 18.99 -4.15 -16.67
C LYS A 183 18.48 -5.02 -15.51
N ASP A 184 17.23 -5.44 -15.59
CA ASP A 184 16.56 -6.28 -14.60
C ASP A 184 16.25 -5.60 -13.25
N ALA A 185 16.36 -4.27 -13.16
CA ALA A 185 15.80 -3.52 -12.03
C ALA A 185 14.26 -3.57 -12.05
N VAL A 186 13.63 -3.77 -10.91
CA VAL A 186 12.16 -3.86 -10.80
C VAL A 186 11.61 -2.57 -10.22
N LEU A 187 10.97 -1.76 -11.06
CA LEU A 187 10.31 -0.52 -10.66
C LEU A 187 8.82 -0.62 -10.89
N GLY A 188 8.03 -0.09 -9.96
CA GLY A 188 6.58 -0.15 -10.09
C GLY A 188 5.85 0.79 -9.14
N VAL A 189 4.58 1.02 -9.44
CA VAL A 189 3.74 1.98 -8.74
C VAL A 189 2.37 1.37 -8.44
N HIS A 190 1.72 1.92 -7.43
CA HIS A 190 0.32 1.63 -7.09
C HIS A 190 -0.27 2.80 -6.30
N GLN A 191 -1.58 2.74 -6.03
CA GLN A 191 -2.32 3.77 -5.32
C GLN A 191 -1.73 3.96 -3.91
N VAL A 192 -1.58 5.23 -3.51
CA VAL A 192 -1.27 5.54 -2.11
C VAL A 192 -2.48 5.12 -1.26
N PHE A 193 -2.22 4.37 -0.21
CA PHE A 193 -3.21 4.02 0.80
C PHE A 193 -2.80 4.58 2.15
N ASN A 194 -3.78 4.72 3.06
CA ASN A 194 -3.51 5.20 4.40
C ASN A 194 -2.88 4.08 5.24
N GLY A 195 -1.57 4.18 5.49
CA GLY A 195 -0.83 3.27 6.38
C GLY A 195 -0.79 3.71 7.84
N THR A 196 -1.56 4.74 8.24
CA THR A 196 -1.54 5.24 9.62
C THR A 196 -2.25 4.27 10.56
N LYS A 197 -1.80 4.24 11.83
CA LYS A 197 -2.40 3.39 12.88
C LYS A 197 -3.82 3.79 13.30
N GLU A 198 -4.23 4.97 12.87
CA GLU A 198 -5.46 5.59 13.29
C GLU A 198 -6.58 5.23 12.31
N LYS A 199 -7.70 4.75 12.87
CA LYS A 199 -8.93 4.61 12.10
C LYS A 199 -9.50 6.00 11.86
N LEU A 200 -9.23 6.56 10.68
CA LEU A 200 -9.82 7.81 10.23
C LEU A 200 -11.30 7.61 9.87
N SER A 201 -12.10 8.66 10.00
CA SER A 201 -13.42 8.69 9.37
C SER A 201 -13.27 8.68 7.84
N PRO A 202 -14.26 8.20 7.08
CA PRO A 202 -14.20 8.23 5.61
C PRO A 202 -13.92 9.62 5.04
N GLU A 203 -14.48 10.68 5.63
CA GLU A 203 -14.29 12.07 5.21
C GLU A 203 -12.84 12.54 5.45
N LEU A 204 -12.27 12.19 6.60
CA LEU A 204 -10.88 12.52 6.92
C LEU A 204 -9.91 11.75 6.03
N ALA A 205 -10.14 10.45 5.81
CA ALA A 205 -9.34 9.62 4.91
C ALA A 205 -9.35 10.17 3.47
N MET A 206 -10.52 10.58 2.96
CA MET A 206 -10.64 11.22 1.65
C MET A 206 -9.89 12.56 1.60
N SER A 207 -10.03 13.40 2.64
CA SER A 207 -9.32 14.69 2.71
C SER A 207 -7.81 14.50 2.74
N GLU A 208 -7.31 13.51 3.49
CA GLU A 208 -5.88 13.18 3.54
C GLU A 208 -5.38 12.68 2.19
N ALA A 209 -6.10 11.74 1.55
CA ALA A 209 -5.76 11.24 0.22
C ALA A 209 -5.66 12.38 -0.81
N GLN A 210 -6.56 13.35 -0.77
CA GLN A 210 -6.52 14.54 -1.64
C GLN A 210 -5.26 15.40 -1.38
N ARG A 211 -4.90 15.62 -0.12
CA ARG A 211 -3.67 16.37 0.23
C ARG A 211 -2.43 15.63 -0.22
N THR A 212 -2.32 14.35 0.09
CA THR A 212 -1.19 13.51 -0.34
C THR A 212 -1.07 13.48 -1.86
N THR A 213 -2.19 13.40 -2.58
CA THR A 213 -2.20 13.48 -4.05
C THR A 213 -1.63 14.79 -4.55
N ALA A 214 -2.03 15.92 -3.94
CA ALA A 214 -1.52 17.24 -4.31
C ALA A 214 -0.02 17.39 -4.01
N ASP A 215 0.43 16.90 -2.86
CA ASP A 215 1.84 16.97 -2.44
C ASP A 215 2.74 16.14 -3.35
N VAL A 216 2.33 14.90 -3.67
CA VAL A 216 3.07 14.04 -4.60
C VAL A 216 3.08 14.62 -6.00
N THR A 217 1.94 15.12 -6.49
CA THR A 217 1.85 15.74 -7.82
C THR A 217 2.82 16.91 -7.95
N ARG A 218 2.81 17.83 -6.97
CA ARG A 218 3.70 18.99 -6.95
C ARG A 218 5.16 18.57 -6.91
N HIS A 219 5.50 17.62 -6.04
CA HIS A 219 6.87 17.14 -5.90
C HIS A 219 7.39 16.47 -7.17
N LEU A 220 6.60 15.61 -7.80
CA LEU A 220 6.99 14.96 -9.05
C LEU A 220 7.19 15.98 -10.19
N ASP A 221 6.33 17.00 -10.28
CA ASP A 221 6.49 18.13 -11.21
C ASP A 221 7.79 18.91 -10.95
N GLU A 222 8.06 19.27 -9.68
CA GLU A 222 9.31 19.93 -9.27
C GLU A 222 10.56 19.09 -9.60
N MET A 223 10.45 17.76 -9.58
CA MET A 223 11.52 16.83 -9.96
C MET A 223 11.60 16.56 -11.48
N GLY A 224 10.73 17.18 -12.28
CA GLY A 224 10.68 17.00 -13.74
C GLY A 224 10.23 15.60 -14.18
N ILE A 225 9.40 14.93 -13.37
CA ILE A 225 8.75 13.66 -13.72
C ILE A 225 7.47 13.96 -14.48
N LYS A 226 7.23 13.26 -15.60
CA LYS A 226 6.01 13.47 -16.37
C LYS A 226 4.81 12.79 -15.71
N PRO A 227 3.56 13.28 -15.97
CA PRO A 227 2.36 12.81 -15.27
C PRO A 227 2.08 11.31 -15.37
N GLY A 228 2.51 10.64 -16.44
CA GLY A 228 2.23 9.23 -16.68
C GLY A 228 2.61 8.31 -15.52
N LEU A 229 3.74 8.56 -14.83
CA LEU A 229 4.14 7.79 -13.65
C LEU A 229 3.07 7.83 -12.56
N TRP A 230 2.56 9.03 -12.27
CA TRP A 230 1.58 9.25 -11.21
C TRP A 230 0.19 8.77 -11.59
N ILE A 231 -0.18 8.92 -12.87
CA ILE A 231 -1.44 8.38 -13.40
C ILE A 231 -1.48 6.86 -13.23
N HIS A 232 -0.43 6.14 -13.66
CA HIS A 232 -0.36 4.69 -13.45
C HIS A 232 -0.39 4.30 -11.98
N ALA A 233 0.24 5.09 -11.10
CA ALA A 233 0.14 4.87 -9.66
C ALA A 233 -1.32 4.96 -9.19
N MET A 234 -2.03 6.03 -9.53
CA MET A 234 -3.41 6.26 -9.10
C MET A 234 -4.43 5.31 -9.75
N GLU A 235 -4.17 4.77 -10.93
CA GLU A 235 -5.06 3.80 -11.59
C GLU A 235 -4.86 2.37 -11.12
N THR A 236 -3.77 2.09 -10.39
CA THR A 236 -3.40 0.76 -9.94
C THR A 236 -3.81 0.54 -8.49
N PRO A 237 -4.80 -0.31 -8.20
CA PRO A 237 -5.25 -0.60 -6.84
C PRO A 237 -4.12 -0.90 -5.85
N PRO A 238 -4.30 -0.63 -4.55
CA PRO A 238 -3.24 -0.75 -3.56
C PRO A 238 -2.81 -2.19 -3.30
N ASP A 239 -3.58 -3.18 -3.75
CA ASP A 239 -3.29 -4.62 -3.61
C ASP A 239 -2.44 -5.20 -4.75
N ARG A 240 -2.05 -4.37 -5.72
CA ARG A 240 -1.31 -4.80 -6.91
C ARG A 240 -0.24 -3.80 -7.30
N LEU A 241 0.60 -4.18 -8.26
CA LEU A 241 1.70 -3.36 -8.76
C LEU A 241 1.60 -3.21 -10.28
N TYR A 242 1.76 -1.98 -10.75
CA TYR A 242 2.04 -1.69 -12.15
C TYR A 242 3.54 -1.57 -12.32
N TYR A 243 4.15 -2.53 -13.01
CA TYR A 243 5.59 -2.52 -13.28
C TYR A 243 5.89 -1.67 -14.51
N LEU A 244 6.89 -0.80 -14.38
CA LEU A 244 7.30 0.11 -15.45
C LEU A 244 8.23 -0.61 -16.42
N SER A 245 7.93 -0.52 -17.71
CA SER A 245 8.87 -0.91 -18.77
C SER A 245 10.04 0.07 -18.87
N PRO A 246 11.18 -0.33 -19.48
CA PRO A 246 12.29 0.57 -19.74
C PRO A 246 11.94 1.81 -20.57
N ASP A 247 10.95 1.69 -21.45
CA ASP A 247 10.51 2.81 -22.29
C ASP A 247 9.60 3.76 -21.53
N GLU A 248 8.68 3.26 -20.70
CA GLU A 248 7.88 4.08 -19.80
C GLU A 248 8.75 4.84 -18.79
N MET A 249 9.79 4.20 -18.24
CA MET A 249 10.72 4.88 -17.34
C MET A 249 11.41 6.08 -18.00
N LYS A 250 11.73 6.01 -19.30
CA LYS A 250 12.27 7.15 -20.07
C LYS A 250 11.16 8.13 -20.42
N GLU A 251 10.02 7.64 -20.87
CA GLU A 251 8.87 8.46 -21.26
C GLU A 251 8.43 9.36 -20.10
N PHE A 252 8.33 8.80 -18.89
CA PHE A 252 7.97 9.52 -17.67
C PHE A 252 9.13 10.31 -17.06
N ALA A 253 10.30 10.27 -17.68
CA ALA A 253 11.53 10.87 -17.19
C ALA A 253 12.00 10.35 -15.83
N LEU A 254 11.51 9.20 -15.35
CA LEU A 254 11.95 8.56 -14.11
C LEU A 254 13.42 8.12 -14.22
N VAL A 255 13.82 7.60 -15.37
CA VAL A 255 15.23 7.45 -15.76
C VAL A 255 15.60 8.62 -16.65
N ALA A 256 16.63 9.36 -16.25
CA ALA A 256 17.08 10.55 -16.97
C ALA A 256 18.61 10.63 -16.97
N PRO A 257 19.24 10.96 -18.11
CA PRO A 257 20.66 11.24 -18.16
C PRO A 257 20.98 12.47 -17.31
N PRO A 258 22.26 12.72 -16.96
CA PRO A 258 22.65 13.91 -16.22
C PRO A 258 22.11 15.16 -16.91
N ALA A 259 21.41 16.01 -16.14
CA ALA A 259 20.94 17.27 -16.67
C ALA A 259 22.12 18.02 -17.30
N ALA A 260 22.02 18.36 -18.58
CA ALA A 260 23.01 19.20 -19.24
C ALA A 260 23.07 20.51 -18.46
N VAL A 261 24.27 20.89 -17.99
CA VAL A 261 24.49 22.16 -17.31
C VAL A 261 23.93 23.26 -18.21
N ALA A 262 22.84 23.89 -17.79
CA ALA A 262 22.26 25.00 -18.52
C ALA A 262 23.37 26.05 -18.70
N LYS A 263 23.83 26.24 -19.95
CA LYS A 263 24.69 27.37 -20.27
C LYS A 263 23.90 28.60 -19.87
N LYS A 264 24.35 29.30 -18.82
CA LYS A 264 23.85 30.65 -18.53
C LYS A 264 23.99 31.45 -19.82
N ALA A 265 22.86 31.86 -20.39
CA ALA A 265 22.85 32.85 -21.45
C ALA A 265 23.60 34.08 -20.92
N LYS A 266 24.57 34.53 -21.70
CA LYS A 266 25.48 35.62 -21.36
C LYS A 266 24.77 36.96 -21.48
#